data_AF-A0AA42T617-F1
#
_entry.id   AF-A0AA42T617-F1
#
_cell.length_a   1.000
_cell.length_b   1.000
_cell.length_c   1.000
_cell.angle_alpha   90.00
_cell.angle_beta   90.00
_cell.angle_gamma   90.00
#
_symmetry.space_group_name_H-M   'P 1'
#
loop_
_entity.id
_entity.type
_entity.pdbx_description
1 polymer ?
#
loop_
_entity_poly.entity_id
_entity_poly.type
_entity_poly.pdbx_seq_one_letter_code
_entity_poly.pdbx_strand_id
1 'polypeptide(L)'
;MKRLLAILLSMLLPPASTAQQPAWETDPTETEVGIHVIPNFGDDPVIHSPDIDEAAVRSALQSVDWVNGFHQVVVVLSPGTSMEVGGSLDPEHGLSAMYRNRREGIAAVTREAPETLGDLEAILLAFIEPGDGWQQVQAFNFHYGVR
;
A
#
# COMPACT_ATOMS: atom_id res chain seq x y z
N MET A 1 -5.39 57.85 45.82
CA MET A 1 -6.27 57.65 44.65
C MET A 1 -6.18 56.20 44.21
N LYS A 2 -7.33 55.54 44.07
CA LYS A 2 -7.51 54.11 43.83
C LYS A 2 -7.26 53.75 42.35
N ARG A 3 -6.56 52.61 42.18
CA ARG A 3 -6.52 51.65 41.06
C ARG A 3 -7.36 51.99 39.82
N LEU A 4 -6.80 51.81 38.63
CA LEU A 4 -7.38 50.85 37.67
C LEU A 4 -6.31 50.37 36.67
N LEU A 5 -6.01 49.08 36.81
CA LEU A 5 -5.25 48.22 35.93
C LEU A 5 -6.19 47.81 34.78
N ALA A 6 -5.76 47.93 33.53
CA ALA A 6 -6.39 47.26 32.40
C ALA A 6 -5.28 46.68 31.52
N ILE A 7 -4.76 45.53 31.94
CA ILE A 7 -3.91 44.68 31.11
C ILE A 7 -4.88 43.99 30.13
N LEU A 8 -4.85 44.41 28.87
CA LEU A 8 -5.45 43.67 27.77
C LEU A 8 -4.63 42.37 27.61
N LEU A 9 -5.13 41.29 28.19
CA LEU A 9 -4.60 39.95 27.98
C LEU A 9 -5.20 39.43 26.65
N SER A 10 -4.63 39.85 25.53
CA SER A 10 -4.89 39.22 24.24
C SER A 10 -4.39 37.78 24.31
N MET A 11 -5.32 36.83 24.33
CA MET A 11 -5.05 35.41 24.31
C MET A 11 -4.16 35.07 23.10
N LEU A 12 -2.88 34.81 23.37
CA LEU A 12 -2.00 34.03 22.50
C LEU A 12 -2.45 32.56 22.58
N LEU A 13 -3.56 32.23 21.92
CA LEU A 13 -3.81 30.85 21.55
C LEU A 13 -2.86 30.53 20.40
N PRO A 14 -1.88 29.62 20.56
CA PRO A 14 -1.13 29.14 19.42
C PRO A 14 -2.13 28.57 18.40
N PRO A 15 -1.91 28.77 17.08
CA PRO A 15 -2.73 28.10 16.09
C PRO A 15 -2.66 26.61 16.38
N ALA A 16 -3.83 25.98 16.54
CA ALA A 16 -3.89 24.53 16.57
C ALA A 16 -3.23 24.05 15.27
N SER A 17 -2.05 23.44 15.38
CA SER A 17 -1.51 22.68 14.26
C SER A 17 -2.54 21.59 14.02
N THR A 18 -3.28 21.71 12.93
CA THR A 18 -4.02 20.57 12.39
C THR A 18 -2.94 19.53 12.14
N ALA A 19 -2.86 18.51 13.00
CA ALA A 19 -2.01 17.36 12.75
C ALA A 19 -2.42 16.84 11.38
N GLN A 20 -1.55 17.00 10.39
CA GLN A 20 -1.84 16.58 9.04
C GLN A 20 -1.90 15.06 9.08
N GLN A 21 -3.09 14.49 8.86
CA GLN A 21 -3.24 13.05 8.82
C GLN A 21 -2.27 12.47 7.78
N PRO A 22 -1.60 11.35 8.07
CA PRO A 22 -0.77 10.68 7.08
C PRO A 22 -1.57 10.43 5.79
N ALA A 23 -0.97 10.72 4.64
CA ALA A 23 -1.66 10.63 3.34
C ALA A 23 -2.26 9.24 3.05
N TRP A 24 -1.68 8.18 3.63
CA TRP A 24 -2.18 6.81 3.45
C TRP A 24 -3.52 6.57 4.14
N GLU A 25 -3.88 7.32 5.19
CA GLU A 25 -5.14 7.13 5.94
C GLU A 25 -6.38 7.50 5.11
N THR A 26 -6.18 8.16 3.96
CA THR A 26 -7.24 8.54 3.02
C THR A 26 -7.16 7.81 1.68
N ASP A 27 -6.17 6.92 1.50
CA ASP A 27 -5.99 6.16 0.27
C ASP A 27 -6.76 4.82 0.35
N PRO A 28 -7.77 4.59 -0.50
CA PRO A 28 -8.52 3.34 -0.52
C PRO A 28 -7.65 2.11 -0.74
N THR A 29 -6.57 2.23 -1.53
CA THR A 29 -5.64 1.12 -1.82
C THR A 29 -4.76 0.75 -0.62
N GLU A 30 -4.82 1.54 0.45
CA GLU A 30 -4.13 1.28 1.73
C GLU A 30 -5.12 1.06 2.88
N THR A 31 -6.40 1.44 2.73
CA THR A 31 -7.38 1.48 3.83
C THR A 31 -8.58 0.57 3.65
N GLU A 32 -9.00 0.28 2.42
CA GLU A 32 -10.13 -0.59 2.15
C GLU A 32 -9.66 -2.03 1.98
N VAL A 33 -10.14 -2.93 2.84
CA VAL A 33 -9.84 -4.37 2.79
C VAL A 33 -10.36 -4.94 1.48
N GLY A 34 -9.53 -5.74 0.82
CA GLY A 34 -9.85 -6.37 -0.45
C GLY A 34 -8.66 -6.42 -1.40
N ILE A 35 -8.97 -6.73 -2.66
CA ILE A 35 -8.03 -6.73 -3.77
C ILE A 35 -8.34 -5.53 -4.66
N HIS A 36 -7.33 -4.72 -4.94
CA HIS A 36 -7.39 -3.56 -5.81
C HIS A 36 -6.54 -3.80 -7.04
N VAL A 37 -7.09 -3.59 -8.23
CA VAL A 37 -6.36 -3.62 -9.49
C VAL A 37 -6.23 -2.19 -9.99
N ILE A 38 -5.00 -1.73 -10.19
CA ILE A 38 -4.65 -0.39 -10.68
C ILE A 38 -4.02 -0.55 -12.07
N PRO A 39 -4.82 -0.42 -13.14
CA PRO A 39 -4.31 -0.63 -14.49
C PRO A 39 -3.58 0.62 -15.01
N ASN A 40 -2.59 0.42 -15.89
CA ASN A 40 -1.94 1.48 -16.67
C ASN A 40 -1.49 2.68 -15.82
N PHE A 41 -0.69 2.46 -14.79
CA PHE A 41 -0.24 3.51 -13.85
C PHE A 41 -1.38 4.30 -13.15
N GLY A 42 -2.60 3.76 -13.12
CA GLY A 42 -3.76 4.44 -12.55
C GLY A 42 -4.46 5.40 -13.52
N ASP A 43 -4.11 5.36 -14.81
CA ASP A 43 -4.84 6.09 -15.85
C ASP A 43 -6.26 5.54 -16.04
N ASP A 44 -6.46 4.26 -15.74
CA ASP A 44 -7.75 3.59 -15.75
C ASP A 44 -8.37 3.51 -14.34
N PRO A 45 -9.71 3.38 -14.24
CA PRO A 45 -10.37 3.23 -12.94
C PRO A 45 -9.87 2.02 -12.16
N VAL A 46 -9.61 2.24 -10.86
CA VAL A 46 -9.28 1.15 -9.93
C VAL A 46 -10.46 0.19 -9.81
N ILE A 47 -10.18 -1.10 -9.91
CA ILE A 47 -11.17 -2.16 -9.72
C ILE A 47 -10.97 -2.74 -8.32
N HIS A 48 -12.03 -2.76 -7.52
CA HIS A 48 -12.03 -3.32 -6.16
C HIS A 48 -12.87 -4.59 -6.07
N SER A 49 -12.32 -5.59 -5.39
CA SER A 49 -13.02 -6.79 -4.94
C SER A 49 -12.90 -6.92 -3.42
N PRO A 50 -14.00 -7.02 -2.66
CA PRO A 50 -13.95 -7.22 -1.22
C PRO A 50 -13.51 -8.64 -0.82
N ASP A 51 -13.62 -9.60 -1.75
CA ASP A 51 -13.27 -11.00 -1.49
C ASP A 51 -11.76 -11.20 -1.60
N ILE A 52 -11.19 -11.86 -0.58
CA ILE A 52 -9.76 -12.21 -0.51
C ILE A 52 -9.66 -13.73 -0.40
N ASP A 53 -9.51 -14.38 -1.55
CA ASP A 53 -9.22 -15.81 -1.67
C ASP A 53 -8.36 -16.10 -2.90
N GLU A 54 -7.94 -17.35 -3.05
CA GLU A 54 -7.08 -17.81 -4.16
C GLU A 54 -7.70 -17.53 -5.54
N ALA A 55 -9.01 -17.68 -5.68
CA ALA A 55 -9.69 -17.44 -6.95
C ALA A 55 -9.75 -15.95 -7.29
N ALA A 56 -10.01 -15.10 -6.29
CA ALA A 56 -10.01 -13.66 -6.42
C ALA A 56 -8.63 -13.12 -6.80
N VAL A 57 -7.55 -13.62 -6.18
CA VAL A 57 -6.17 -13.27 -6.52
C VAL A 57 -5.86 -13.61 -7.97
N ARG A 58 -6.17 -14.83 -8.41
CA ARG A 58 -5.96 -15.25 -9.80
C ARG A 58 -6.75 -14.41 -10.78
N SER A 59 -8.02 -14.14 -10.45
CA SER A 59 -8.89 -13.32 -11.30
C SER A 59 -8.34 -11.90 -11.45
N ALA A 60 -7.83 -11.30 -10.38
CA ALA A 60 -7.24 -9.96 -10.40
C ALA A 60 -5.96 -9.91 -11.24
N LEU A 61 -5.07 -10.90 -11.10
CA LEU A 61 -3.86 -10.98 -11.92
C LEU A 61 -4.20 -11.22 -13.40
N GLN A 62 -5.26 -11.96 -13.72
CA GLN A 62 -5.66 -12.24 -15.10
C GLN A 62 -6.47 -11.13 -15.76
N SER A 63 -6.90 -10.10 -15.02
CA SER A 63 -7.78 -9.05 -15.55
C SER A 63 -7.05 -7.94 -16.33
N VAL A 64 -5.72 -7.96 -16.36
CA VAL A 64 -4.89 -6.93 -17.00
C VAL A 64 -3.86 -7.54 -17.96
N ASP A 65 -3.48 -6.76 -18.98
CA ASP A 65 -2.47 -7.17 -19.96
C ASP A 65 -1.07 -6.77 -19.49
N TRP A 66 -0.41 -7.69 -18.80
CA TRP A 66 0.94 -7.48 -18.27
C TRP A 66 2.02 -7.35 -19.33
N VAL A 67 1.79 -7.82 -20.56
CA VAL A 67 2.79 -7.75 -21.63
C VAL A 67 2.81 -6.36 -22.25
N ASN A 68 1.63 -5.75 -22.46
CA ASN A 68 1.52 -4.48 -23.17
C ASN A 68 1.19 -3.29 -22.24
N GLY A 69 1.18 -3.49 -20.93
CA GLY A 69 0.87 -2.43 -19.97
C GLY A 69 1.65 -2.56 -18.67
N PHE A 70 1.48 -1.56 -17.81
CA PHE A 70 2.12 -1.47 -16.51
C PHE A 70 1.03 -1.35 -15.44
N HIS A 71 0.88 -2.39 -14.63
CA HIS A 71 -0.26 -2.54 -13.73
C HIS A 71 0.19 -2.82 -12.31
N GLN A 72 -0.70 -2.65 -11.36
CA GLN A 72 -0.51 -3.06 -9.98
C GLN A 72 -1.73 -3.84 -9.50
N VAL A 73 -1.50 -4.84 -8.66
CA VAL A 73 -2.50 -5.53 -7.87
C VAL A 73 -2.11 -5.39 -6.41
N VAL A 74 -2.98 -4.79 -5.61
CA VAL A 74 -2.77 -4.54 -4.18
C VAL A 74 -3.77 -5.36 -3.38
N VAL A 75 -3.27 -6.22 -2.51
CA VAL A 75 -4.07 -6.94 -1.53
C VAL A 75 -3.95 -6.24 -0.18
N VAL A 76 -5.08 -5.80 0.38
CA VAL A 76 -5.16 -5.13 1.69
C VAL A 76 -5.84 -6.08 2.68
N LEU A 77 -5.10 -6.59 3.66
CA LEU A 77 -5.65 -7.48 4.70
C LEU A 77 -6.29 -6.70 5.85
N SER A 78 -5.77 -5.50 6.13
CA SER A 78 -6.32 -4.59 7.11
C SER A 78 -5.84 -3.16 6.81
N PRO A 79 -6.52 -2.11 7.29
CA PRO A 79 -6.10 -0.73 7.03
C PRO A 79 -4.65 -0.48 7.46
N GLY A 80 -3.82 -0.18 6.47
CA GLY A 80 -2.37 0.05 6.57
C GLY A 80 -1.50 -1.19 6.44
N THR A 81 -2.05 -2.39 6.16
CA THR A 81 -1.29 -3.62 5.91
C THR A 81 -1.63 -4.20 4.54
N SER A 82 -0.67 -4.13 3.62
CA SER A 82 -0.88 -4.45 2.22
C SER A 82 0.33 -5.14 1.57
N MET A 83 0.05 -5.90 0.52
CA MET A 83 1.03 -6.42 -0.43
C MET A 83 0.65 -5.94 -1.82
N GLU A 84 1.56 -5.24 -2.48
CA GLU A 84 1.45 -4.80 -3.86
C GLU A 84 2.34 -5.69 -4.72
N VAL A 85 1.83 -6.17 -5.84
CA VAL A 85 2.62 -6.70 -6.96
C VAL A 85 2.35 -5.84 -8.18
N GLY A 86 3.35 -5.57 -8.99
CA GLY A 86 3.15 -4.69 -10.13
C GLY A 86 4.31 -4.66 -11.10
N GLY A 87 4.14 -3.86 -12.15
CA GLY A 87 5.11 -3.69 -13.22
C GLY A 87 4.57 -4.14 -14.56
N SER A 88 5.49 -4.55 -15.43
CA SER A 88 5.20 -5.09 -16.75
C SER A 88 6.10 -6.28 -17.06
N LEU A 89 5.57 -7.23 -17.82
CA LEU A 89 6.34 -8.30 -18.46
C LEU A 89 7.07 -7.81 -19.72
N ASP A 90 6.88 -6.56 -20.12
CA ASP A 90 7.77 -5.92 -21.08
C ASP A 90 9.22 -5.95 -20.54
N PRO A 91 10.19 -6.48 -21.32
CA PRO A 91 11.59 -6.55 -20.93
C PRO A 91 12.23 -5.22 -20.52
N GLU A 92 11.66 -4.07 -20.88
CA GLU A 92 12.18 -2.74 -20.55
C GLU A 92 11.75 -2.22 -19.16
N HIS A 93 10.76 -2.83 -18.52
CA HIS A 93 10.11 -2.29 -17.30
C HIS A 93 10.24 -3.21 -16.09
N GLY A 94 10.05 -4.53 -16.27
CA GLY A 94 10.15 -5.53 -15.22
C GLY A 94 9.03 -5.49 -14.17
N LEU A 95 9.07 -6.46 -13.26
CA LEU A 95 8.10 -6.63 -12.17
C LEU A 95 8.72 -6.32 -10.80
N SER A 96 7.87 -6.09 -9.80
CA SER A 96 8.25 -5.87 -8.41
C SER A 96 7.12 -6.28 -7.46
N ALA A 97 7.46 -6.53 -6.19
CA ALA A 97 6.48 -6.59 -5.13
C ALA A 97 6.90 -5.76 -3.91
N MET A 98 5.92 -5.18 -3.22
CA MET A 98 6.12 -4.35 -2.05
C MET A 98 5.11 -4.67 -0.95
N TYR A 99 5.62 -5.09 0.21
CA TYR A 99 4.86 -5.18 1.46
C TYR A 99 4.89 -3.83 2.19
N ARG A 100 3.78 -3.47 2.83
CA ARG A 100 3.68 -2.31 3.73
C ARG A 100 2.89 -2.68 4.98
N ASN A 101 3.40 -2.25 6.14
CA ASN A 101 2.66 -2.15 7.40
C ASN A 101 2.88 -0.75 7.98
N ARG A 102 1.93 0.14 7.71
CA ARG A 102 1.97 1.57 8.07
C ARG A 102 1.96 1.79 9.58
N ARG A 103 1.28 0.92 10.36
CA ARG A 103 1.18 1.05 11.82
C ARG A 103 2.49 0.71 12.52
N GLU A 104 3.22 -0.25 11.97
CA GLU A 104 4.54 -0.65 12.46
C GLU A 104 5.67 0.13 11.80
N GLY A 105 5.38 0.93 10.77
CA GLY A 105 6.37 1.66 10.00
C GLY A 105 7.26 0.74 9.17
N ILE A 106 6.77 -0.43 8.76
CA ILE A 106 7.52 -1.42 8.01
C ILE A 106 7.17 -1.29 6.53
N ALA A 107 8.18 -1.34 5.67
CA ALA A 107 8.03 -1.55 4.25
C ALA A 107 9.06 -2.58 3.78
N ALA A 108 8.72 -3.44 2.85
CA ALA A 108 9.67 -4.37 2.26
C ALA A 108 9.47 -4.44 0.75
N VAL A 109 10.55 -4.42 -0.03
CA VAL A 109 10.50 -4.53 -1.49
C VAL A 109 11.29 -5.74 -1.95
N THR A 110 10.85 -6.43 -2.98
CA THR A 110 11.58 -7.57 -3.55
C THR A 110 13.01 -7.17 -3.91
N ARG A 111 13.99 -7.95 -3.46
CA ARG A 111 15.41 -7.73 -3.72
C ARG A 111 15.78 -8.09 -5.16
N GLU A 112 15.20 -9.17 -5.65
CA GLU A 112 15.28 -9.60 -7.05
C GLU A 112 13.87 -9.50 -7.63
N ALA A 113 13.78 -8.97 -8.84
CA ALA A 113 12.52 -8.79 -9.54
C ALA A 113 11.85 -10.16 -9.76
N PRO A 114 10.54 -10.30 -9.50
CA PRO A 114 9.76 -11.40 -10.05
C PRO A 114 9.92 -11.46 -11.58
N GLU A 115 9.86 -12.65 -12.17
CA GLU A 115 10.07 -12.81 -13.61
C GLU A 115 8.78 -13.21 -14.35
N THR A 116 7.81 -13.75 -13.62
CA THR A 116 6.59 -14.32 -14.19
C THR A 116 5.34 -13.92 -13.42
N LEU A 117 4.17 -14.08 -14.05
CA LEU A 117 2.89 -14.00 -13.33
C LEU A 117 2.75 -15.07 -12.25
N GLY A 118 3.39 -16.23 -12.42
CA GLY A 118 3.41 -17.27 -11.40
C GLY A 118 4.11 -16.79 -10.12
N ASP A 119 5.15 -15.98 -10.24
CA ASP A 119 5.85 -15.40 -9.08
C ASP A 119 4.98 -14.36 -8.36
N LEU A 120 4.29 -13.50 -9.12
CA LEU A 120 3.34 -12.53 -8.55
C LEU A 120 2.19 -13.24 -7.82
N GLU A 121 1.64 -14.28 -8.44
CA GLU A 121 0.60 -15.13 -7.84
C GLU A 121 1.11 -15.78 -6.55
N ALA A 122 2.28 -16.40 -6.57
CA ALA A 122 2.86 -17.05 -5.40
C ALA A 122 3.06 -16.09 -4.22
N ILE A 123 3.52 -14.86 -4.49
CA ILE A 123 3.69 -13.81 -3.47
C ILE A 123 2.35 -13.44 -2.85
N LEU A 124 1.33 -13.15 -3.66
CA LEU A 124 0.01 -12.75 -3.17
C LEU A 124 -0.69 -13.90 -2.42
N LEU A 125 -0.61 -15.13 -2.93
CA LEU A 125 -1.19 -16.30 -2.27
C LEU A 125 -0.53 -16.56 -0.91
N ALA A 126 0.79 -16.45 -0.81
CA ALA A 126 1.46 -16.61 0.47
C ALA A 126 1.18 -15.44 1.44
N PHE A 127 0.83 -14.26 0.94
CA PHE A 127 0.47 -13.11 1.77
C PHE A 127 -0.93 -13.23 2.38
N ILE A 128 -1.90 -13.80 1.67
CA ILE A 128 -3.27 -13.99 2.20
C ILE A 128 -3.34 -15.14 3.22
N GLU A 129 -2.33 -16.01 3.27
CA GLU A 129 -2.22 -17.04 4.29
C GLU A 129 -1.80 -16.44 5.65
N PRO A 130 -2.27 -17.01 6.78
CA PRO A 130 -1.90 -16.50 8.10
C PRO A 130 -0.40 -16.55 8.37
N GLY A 131 0.15 -15.43 8.87
CA GLY A 131 1.52 -15.31 9.34
C GLY A 131 2.49 -14.73 8.30
N ASP A 132 3.78 -15.01 8.49
CA ASP A 132 4.86 -14.39 7.73
C ASP A 132 5.42 -15.30 6.61
N GLY A 133 4.63 -16.29 6.17
CA GLY A 133 5.06 -17.26 5.16
C GLY A 133 5.51 -16.62 3.83
N TRP A 134 4.88 -15.50 3.46
CA TRP A 134 5.23 -14.72 2.28
C TRP A 134 6.70 -14.26 2.25
N GLN A 135 7.35 -14.08 3.40
CA GLN A 135 8.76 -13.67 3.49
C GLN A 135 9.72 -14.74 2.95
N GLN A 136 9.24 -15.98 2.78
CA GLN A 136 10.02 -17.11 2.28
C GLN A 136 9.82 -17.36 0.78
N VAL A 137 8.83 -16.73 0.15
CA VAL A 137 8.54 -16.91 -1.29
C VAL A 137 9.54 -16.16 -2.16
N GLN A 138 9.94 -14.96 -1.73
CA GLN A 138 10.91 -14.12 -2.43
C GLN A 138 11.80 -13.41 -1.40
N ALA A 139 13.03 -13.06 -1.78
CA ALA A 139 13.87 -12.25 -0.91
C ALA A 139 13.38 -10.78 -0.90
N PHE A 140 13.16 -10.21 0.27
CA PHE A 140 12.77 -8.80 0.45
C PHE A 140 13.83 -7.99 1.19
N ASN A 141 14.00 -6.73 0.78
CA ASN A 141 14.76 -5.72 1.51
C ASN A 141 13.80 -4.94 2.42
N PHE A 142 13.96 -5.12 3.74
CA PHE A 142 13.12 -4.45 4.74
C PHE A 142 13.65 -3.08 5.11
N HIS A 143 12.72 -2.14 5.20
CA HIS A 143 12.92 -0.77 5.65
C HIS A 143 12.01 -0.51 6.85
N TYR A 144 12.61 0.01 7.91
CA TYR A 144 11.92 0.35 9.14
C TYR A 144 11.93 1.87 9.28
N GLY A 145 10.77 2.49 9.17
CA GLY A 145 10.58 3.91 9.41
C GLY A 145 10.80 4.22 10.89
N VAL A 146 11.58 5.26 11.17
CA VAL A 146 11.62 5.88 12.49
C VAL A 146 10.30 6.63 12.66
N ARG A 147 9.53 6.27 13.70
CA ARG A 147 8.27 6.91 14.08
C ARG A 147 8.40 8.41 14.28
#